data_AF-E0Q5J7-F1
#
_entry.id   AF-E0Q5J7-F1
#
_cell.length_a   1.000
_cell.length_b   1.000
_cell.length_c   1.000
_cell.angle_alpha   90.00
_cell.angle_beta   90.00
_cell.angle_gamma   90.00
#
_symmetry.space_group_name_H-M   'P 1'
#
loop_
_entity.id
_entity.type
_entity.pdbx_description
1 polymer ?
#
loop_
_entity_poly.entity_id
_entity_poly.type
_entity_poly.pdbx_seq_one_letter_code
_entity_poly.pdbx_strand_id
1 'polypeptide(L)'
;MKEEREDMNARKLFYLGPQGTFTHQAAVSAAGLLRPVVPEGFDLIACDDVPQIMQAAQNGEGWGVIAWENNVEGYVVPNLDALIDAQDLVGFARVGVNVEFDAYTLPDTGLEDAYVATAHSHGLAQCRKFIAEHHLDAVTASSNAAACRDLRPGEVAFGPSICGDLYDIKRVGSAVQDYQGARTEFLVLARREEVADLLEQPKTQDDVDYESVLTLIPLVTGPGVLADLLDVFRDAGLNMTSFISRPIKGHDGTYSFIATFDAAPWERRFRDALVEIAEHGDWAKTLAVYPRRERPSPPVASWMLPQGGVRLDDRHLPEDWQNDGMVRRELMW
;
A
#
# COMPACT_ATOMS: atom_id res chain seq x y z
N MET A 1 -16.14 -19.59 30.02
CA MET A 1 -15.21 -20.72 30.29
C MET A 1 -14.66 -21.43 29.05
N LYS A 2 -15.42 -21.66 27.96
CA LYS A 2 -14.84 -22.15 26.69
C LYS A 2 -14.45 -21.00 25.76
N GLU A 3 -15.29 -19.97 25.64
CA GLU A 3 -14.99 -18.72 24.91
C GLU A 3 -13.83 -17.92 25.55
N GLU A 4 -13.80 -17.78 26.88
CA GLU A 4 -12.68 -17.10 27.58
C GLU A 4 -11.32 -17.83 27.51
N ARG A 5 -11.29 -19.10 27.05
CA ARG A 5 -10.04 -19.85 26.86
C ARG A 5 -9.52 -19.79 25.42
N GLU A 6 -10.38 -19.47 24.45
CA GLU A 6 -9.98 -19.24 23.05
C GLU A 6 -9.25 -17.88 22.92
N ASP A 7 -9.60 -16.91 23.76
CA ASP A 7 -9.05 -15.54 23.74
C ASP A 7 -7.57 -15.44 24.19
N MET A 8 -7.07 -16.43 24.94
CA MET A 8 -5.68 -16.44 25.45
C MET A 8 -4.64 -16.91 24.43
N ASN A 9 -5.06 -17.39 23.26
CA ASN A 9 -4.18 -18.00 22.25
C ASN A 9 -4.26 -17.33 20.86
N ALA A 10 -5.19 -16.38 20.66
CA ALA A 10 -5.28 -15.62 19.43
C ALA A 10 -4.06 -14.70 19.27
N ARG A 11 -3.51 -14.63 18.06
CA ARG A 11 -2.39 -13.74 17.75
C ARG A 11 -2.90 -12.31 17.62
N LYS A 12 -2.29 -11.36 18.32
CA LYS A 12 -2.63 -9.95 18.15
C LYS A 12 -2.22 -9.44 16.78
N LEU A 13 -3.12 -8.69 16.14
CA LEU A 13 -2.90 -8.00 14.88
C LEU A 13 -3.23 -6.51 15.05
N PHE A 14 -2.19 -5.70 15.17
CA PHE A 14 -2.27 -4.26 15.40
C PHE A 14 -2.55 -3.52 14.08
N TYR A 15 -3.48 -2.57 14.07
CA TYR A 15 -3.84 -1.78 12.90
C TYR A 15 -4.15 -0.33 13.27
N LEU A 16 -4.13 0.57 12.28
CA LEU A 16 -4.44 1.99 12.51
C LEU A 16 -5.95 2.17 12.73
N GLY A 17 -6.30 2.53 13.95
CA GLY A 17 -7.67 2.76 14.39
C GLY A 17 -8.27 4.06 13.85
N PRO A 18 -9.53 4.36 14.23
CA PRO A 18 -10.40 3.51 15.06
C PRO A 18 -10.95 2.29 14.30
N GLN A 19 -11.76 1.46 14.96
CA GLN A 19 -12.55 0.43 14.29
C GLN A 19 -13.32 1.02 13.10
N GLY A 20 -13.36 0.31 11.98
CA GLY A 20 -14.09 0.70 10.77
C GLY A 20 -13.27 1.45 9.72
N THR A 21 -11.97 1.71 9.96
CA THR A 21 -11.08 2.28 8.95
C THR A 21 -10.79 1.30 7.81
N PHE A 22 -10.25 1.80 6.69
CA PHE A 22 -9.71 0.92 5.64
C PHE A 22 -8.58 0.01 6.16
N THR A 23 -7.80 0.47 7.14
CA THR A 23 -6.78 -0.37 7.79
C THR A 23 -7.41 -1.46 8.66
N HIS A 24 -8.56 -1.21 9.29
CA HIS A 24 -9.34 -2.25 9.97
C HIS A 24 -9.82 -3.33 8.97
N GLN A 25 -10.38 -2.90 7.83
CA GLN A 25 -10.74 -3.82 6.74
C GLN A 25 -9.53 -4.64 6.28
N ALA A 26 -8.36 -4.00 6.13
CA ALA A 26 -7.12 -4.67 5.76
C ALA A 26 -6.68 -5.70 6.81
N ALA A 27 -6.83 -5.39 8.10
CA ALA A 27 -6.54 -6.32 9.19
C ALA A 27 -7.47 -7.55 9.17
N VAL A 28 -8.77 -7.35 8.92
CA VAL A 28 -9.73 -8.45 8.72
C VAL A 28 -9.33 -9.33 7.52
N SER A 29 -8.97 -8.71 6.38
CA SER A 29 -8.51 -9.43 5.20
C SER A 29 -7.20 -10.20 5.46
N ALA A 30 -6.26 -9.60 6.19
CA ALA A 30 -5.01 -10.25 6.59
C ALA A 30 -5.25 -11.42 7.53
N ALA A 31 -6.14 -11.29 8.52
CA ALA A 31 -6.51 -12.37 9.41
C ALA A 31 -7.12 -13.57 8.65
N GLY A 32 -7.97 -13.29 7.65
CA GLY A 32 -8.52 -14.31 6.76
C GLY A 32 -7.45 -15.01 5.93
N LEU A 33 -6.53 -14.24 5.32
CA LEU A 33 -5.43 -14.76 4.51
C LEU A 33 -4.45 -15.63 5.34
N LEU A 34 -4.17 -15.22 6.58
CA LEU A 34 -3.16 -15.83 7.45
C LEU A 34 -3.73 -16.90 8.40
N ARG A 35 -5.02 -17.22 8.29
CA ARG A 35 -5.67 -18.28 9.07
C ARG A 35 -4.97 -19.66 8.99
N PRO A 36 -4.41 -20.10 7.83
CA PRO A 36 -3.66 -21.35 7.79
C PRO A 36 -2.38 -21.32 8.63
N VAL A 37 -1.79 -20.14 8.81
CA VAL A 37 -0.56 -19.91 9.60
C VAL A 37 -0.87 -19.77 11.09
N VAL A 38 -2.00 -19.16 11.44
CA VAL A 38 -2.45 -18.98 12.82
C VAL A 38 -3.86 -19.57 12.99
N PRO A 39 -3.98 -20.90 13.20
CA PRO A 39 -5.28 -21.58 13.30
C PRO A 39 -6.13 -21.11 14.49
N GLU A 40 -5.48 -20.66 15.56
CA GLU A 40 -6.09 -20.13 16.79
C GLU A 40 -6.82 -18.80 16.55
N GLY A 41 -6.61 -18.15 15.41
CA GLY A 41 -7.24 -16.89 15.04
C GLY A 41 -6.45 -15.64 15.44
N PHE A 42 -7.07 -14.48 15.21
CA PHE A 42 -6.46 -13.18 15.44
C PHE A 42 -7.34 -12.30 16.35
N ASP A 43 -6.67 -11.58 17.23
CA ASP A 43 -7.26 -10.48 18.02
C ASP A 43 -6.86 -9.15 17.37
N LEU A 44 -7.85 -8.42 16.83
CA LEU A 44 -7.61 -7.19 16.05
C LEU A 44 -7.56 -5.98 16.98
N ILE A 45 -6.35 -5.43 17.17
CA ILE A 45 -6.11 -4.32 18.11
C ILE A 45 -5.94 -3.00 17.36
N ALA A 46 -6.83 -2.04 17.64
CA ALA A 46 -6.70 -0.68 17.13
C ALA A 46 -5.61 0.09 17.88
N CYS A 47 -4.72 0.76 17.14
CA CYS A 47 -3.72 1.69 17.66
C CYS A 47 -3.98 3.12 17.17
N ASP A 48 -3.47 4.11 17.88
CA ASP A 48 -3.68 5.52 17.54
C ASP A 48 -2.82 5.98 16.36
N ASP A 49 -1.64 5.39 16.20
CA ASP A 49 -0.69 5.75 15.14
C ASP A 49 0.16 4.54 14.67
N VAL A 50 0.85 4.72 13.54
CA VAL A 50 1.72 3.70 12.94
C VAL A 50 2.97 3.40 13.80
N PRO A 51 3.66 4.39 14.39
CA PRO A 51 4.76 4.13 15.33
C PRO A 51 4.39 3.15 16.46
N GLN A 52 3.20 3.28 17.06
CA GLN A 52 2.71 2.34 18.06
C GLN A 52 2.56 0.91 17.52
N ILE A 53 1.96 0.75 16.33
CA ILE A 53 1.82 -0.55 15.64
C ILE A 53 3.19 -1.20 15.45
N MET A 54 4.15 -0.44 14.94
CA MET A 54 5.50 -0.92 14.66
C MET A 54 6.23 -1.26 15.96
N GLN A 55 6.10 -0.45 17.00
CA GLN A 55 6.73 -0.72 18.30
C GLN A 55 6.19 -2.01 18.91
N ALA A 56 4.87 -2.22 18.92
CA ALA A 56 4.26 -3.43 19.45
C ALA A 56 4.69 -4.69 18.67
N ALA A 57 4.73 -4.60 17.34
CA ALA A 57 5.23 -5.69 16.49
C ALA A 57 6.71 -5.98 16.75
N GLN A 58 7.55 -4.96 16.91
CA GLN A 58 8.98 -5.10 17.17
C GLN A 58 9.26 -5.66 18.57
N ASN A 59 8.40 -5.38 19.55
CA ASN A 59 8.45 -5.98 20.89
C ASN A 59 8.01 -7.47 20.89
N GLY A 60 7.51 -8.00 19.77
CA GLY A 60 6.99 -9.36 19.69
C GLY A 60 5.61 -9.55 20.32
N GLU A 61 4.85 -8.47 20.54
CA GLU A 61 3.51 -8.53 21.14
C GLU A 61 2.44 -9.05 20.17
N GLY A 62 2.76 -9.10 18.87
CA GLY A 62 1.85 -9.47 17.79
C GLY A 62 2.43 -9.12 16.43
N TRP A 63 1.56 -9.00 15.43
CA TRP A 63 1.90 -8.52 14.08
C TRP A 63 1.27 -7.15 13.83
N GLY A 64 1.83 -6.38 12.90
CA GLY A 64 1.32 -5.05 12.55
C GLY A 64 0.81 -4.97 11.11
N VAL A 65 -0.26 -4.21 10.86
CA VAL A 65 -0.77 -3.92 9.52
C VAL A 65 -0.62 -2.43 9.24
N ILE A 66 0.14 -2.10 8.20
CA ILE A 66 0.41 -0.71 7.80
C ILE A 66 0.02 -0.48 6.35
N ALA A 67 -0.52 0.70 6.06
CA ALA A 67 -0.75 1.12 4.67
C ALA A 67 0.58 1.32 3.96
N TRP A 68 0.68 0.84 2.72
CA TRP A 68 1.92 0.79 1.97
C TRP A 68 1.89 1.64 0.71
N GLU A 69 0.92 1.39 -0.16
CA GLU A 69 0.86 2.01 -1.48
C GLU A 69 -0.60 2.11 -1.96
N ASN A 70 -0.99 3.27 -2.45
CA ASN A 70 -2.26 3.49 -3.13
C ASN A 70 -2.00 3.72 -4.62
N ASN A 71 -2.81 3.10 -5.49
CA ASN A 71 -2.61 3.21 -6.94
C ASN A 71 -2.96 4.58 -7.54
N VAL A 72 -3.59 5.48 -6.77
CA VAL A 72 -3.91 6.86 -7.16
C VAL A 72 -2.98 7.87 -6.47
N GLU A 73 -2.72 7.69 -5.17
CA GLU A 73 -1.96 8.63 -4.34
C GLU A 73 -0.46 8.26 -4.21
N GLY A 74 -0.07 7.06 -4.64
CA GLY A 74 1.28 6.53 -4.51
C GLY A 74 1.59 5.94 -3.13
N TYR A 75 2.88 5.88 -2.78
CA TYR A 75 3.34 5.31 -1.51
C TYR A 75 2.91 6.15 -0.30
N VAL A 76 2.58 5.46 0.80
CA VAL A 76 2.42 6.10 2.11
C VAL A 76 3.81 6.36 2.69
N VAL A 77 4.43 7.46 2.24
CA VAL A 77 5.83 7.80 2.50
C VAL A 77 6.25 7.70 3.97
N PRO A 78 5.48 8.22 4.96
CA PRO A 78 5.87 8.10 6.37
C PRO A 78 6.02 6.64 6.84
N ASN A 79 5.17 5.74 6.35
CA ASN A 79 5.20 4.32 6.71
C ASN A 79 6.37 3.60 6.04
N LEU A 80 6.67 3.96 4.79
CA LEU A 80 7.85 3.48 4.07
C LEU A 80 9.14 3.86 4.82
N ASP A 81 9.31 5.15 5.12
CA ASP A 81 10.50 5.66 5.81
C ASP A 81 10.65 5.03 7.19
N ALA A 82 9.54 4.86 7.93
CA ALA A 82 9.54 4.17 9.22
C ALA A 82 10.00 2.70 9.10
N LEU A 83 9.56 1.97 8.07
CA LEU A 83 9.98 0.57 7.86
C LEU A 83 11.44 0.45 7.41
N ILE A 84 11.94 1.42 6.63
CA ILE A 84 13.36 1.51 6.28
C ILE A 84 14.21 1.65 7.54
N ASP A 85 13.80 2.47 8.50
CA ASP A 85 14.54 2.71 9.75
C ASP A 85 14.26 1.69 10.87
N ALA A 86 13.23 0.85 10.75
CA ALA A 86 12.89 -0.16 11.75
C ALA A 86 14.04 -1.17 11.97
N GLN A 87 14.34 -1.50 13.22
CA GLN A 87 15.51 -2.34 13.55
C GLN A 87 15.27 -3.81 13.22
N ASP A 88 14.12 -4.34 13.63
CA ASP A 88 13.79 -5.77 13.51
C ASP A 88 12.35 -5.97 13.04
N LEU A 89 12.01 -5.38 11.89
CA LEU A 89 10.74 -5.63 11.20
C LEU A 89 10.96 -5.91 9.72
N VAL A 90 10.10 -6.75 9.17
CA VAL A 90 9.98 -7.08 7.75
C VAL A 90 8.53 -7.42 7.42
N GLY A 91 8.07 -7.02 6.23
CA GLY A 91 6.76 -7.40 5.71
C GLY A 91 6.78 -8.82 5.16
N PHE A 92 5.78 -9.63 5.50
CA PHE A 92 5.69 -11.03 5.03
C PHE A 92 4.37 -11.41 4.35
N ALA A 93 3.38 -10.52 4.42
CA ALA A 93 2.17 -10.61 3.63
C ALA A 93 1.79 -9.22 3.12
N ARG A 94 1.15 -9.20 1.95
CA ARG A 94 0.56 -8.00 1.37
C ARG A 94 -0.94 -8.23 1.24
N VAL A 95 -1.78 -7.28 1.64
CA VAL A 95 -3.25 -7.31 1.49
C VAL A 95 -3.75 -6.04 0.82
N GLY A 96 -4.70 -6.17 -0.10
CA GLY A 96 -5.23 -5.03 -0.85
C GLY A 96 -6.70 -4.80 -0.51
N VAL A 97 -7.05 -3.54 -0.30
CA VAL A 97 -8.41 -3.08 0.00
C VAL A 97 -8.82 -2.06 -1.05
N ASN A 98 -9.96 -2.30 -1.69
CA ASN A 98 -10.56 -1.30 -2.57
C ASN A 98 -11.01 -0.10 -1.73
N VAL A 99 -10.68 1.10 -2.20
CA VAL A 99 -11.11 2.34 -1.56
C VAL A 99 -12.50 2.68 -2.08
N GLU A 100 -13.49 2.05 -1.46
CA GLU A 100 -14.91 2.26 -1.75
C GLU A 100 -15.54 2.96 -0.54
N PHE A 101 -16.33 3.99 -0.82
CA PHE A 101 -17.08 4.76 0.16
C PHE A 101 -18.54 4.43 0.03
N ASP A 102 -19.12 3.86 1.07
CA ASP A 102 -20.56 3.75 1.22
C ASP A 102 -21.09 4.99 1.95
N ALA A 103 -22.32 5.39 1.62
CA ALA A 103 -23.04 6.48 2.29
C ALA A 103 -23.99 5.91 3.35
N TYR A 104 -23.97 6.49 4.54
CA TYR A 104 -24.71 6.00 5.71
C TYR A 104 -25.54 7.09 6.37
N THR A 105 -26.74 6.74 6.83
CA THR A 105 -27.59 7.55 7.72
C THR A 105 -27.91 6.77 9.00
N LEU A 106 -28.56 7.40 9.97
CA LEU A 106 -29.17 6.66 11.08
C LEU A 106 -30.36 5.83 10.57
N PRO A 107 -30.67 4.67 11.20
CA PRO A 107 -31.71 3.75 10.73
C PRO A 107 -33.09 4.39 10.52
N ASP A 108 -33.44 5.34 11.38
CA ASP A 108 -34.74 6.03 11.39
C ASP A 108 -34.77 7.30 10.51
N THR A 109 -33.67 7.64 9.85
CA THR A 109 -33.55 8.85 9.01
C THR A 109 -33.26 8.50 7.55
N GLY A 110 -33.94 9.20 6.64
CA GLY A 110 -33.73 9.07 5.21
C GLY A 110 -32.60 9.96 4.70
N LEU A 111 -32.16 9.71 3.47
CA LEU A 111 -31.22 10.58 2.76
C LEU A 111 -31.89 11.93 2.42
N GLU A 112 -33.20 11.92 2.26
CA GLU A 112 -34.07 13.08 2.06
C GLU A 112 -34.09 14.06 3.25
N ASP A 113 -33.77 13.58 4.46
CA ASP A 113 -33.74 14.39 5.68
C ASP A 113 -32.34 14.97 5.95
N ALA A 114 -31.34 14.56 5.16
CA ALA A 114 -29.95 14.95 5.36
C ALA A 114 -29.63 16.30 4.72
N TYR A 115 -28.86 17.11 5.45
CA TYR A 115 -28.36 18.41 4.99
C TYR A 115 -26.86 18.56 5.21
N VAL A 116 -26.22 17.63 5.92
CA VAL A 116 -24.77 17.61 6.16
C VAL A 116 -24.16 16.30 5.66
N ALA A 117 -23.02 16.40 5.00
CA ALA A 117 -22.14 15.27 4.70
C ALA A 117 -20.94 15.29 5.64
N THR A 118 -20.63 14.16 6.28
CA THR A 118 -19.52 14.04 7.24
C THR A 118 -18.55 12.93 6.86
N ALA A 119 -17.26 13.25 6.78
CA ALA A 119 -16.17 12.30 6.54
C ALA A 119 -14.82 12.98 6.81
N HIS A 120 -13.72 12.23 6.72
CA HIS A 120 -12.40 12.87 6.65
C HIS A 120 -12.32 13.81 5.43
N SER A 121 -11.49 14.84 5.49
CA SER A 121 -11.32 15.81 4.38
C SER A 121 -11.02 15.14 3.04
N HIS A 122 -10.15 14.12 3.03
CA HIS A 122 -9.89 13.31 1.85
C HIS A 122 -11.10 12.48 1.38
N GLY A 123 -11.91 11.94 2.30
CA GLY A 123 -13.13 11.21 1.95
C GLY A 123 -14.20 12.13 1.31
N LEU A 124 -14.40 13.32 1.87
CA LEU A 124 -15.26 14.36 1.29
C LEU A 124 -14.80 14.76 -0.12
N ALA A 125 -13.49 14.93 -0.31
CA ALA A 125 -12.91 15.26 -1.61
C ALA A 125 -13.10 14.15 -2.66
N GLN A 126 -13.27 12.90 -2.23
CA GLN A 126 -13.55 11.75 -3.09
C GLN A 126 -15.04 11.52 -3.35
N CYS A 127 -15.96 12.21 -2.67
CA CYS A 127 -17.41 12.01 -2.81
C CYS A 127 -18.14 13.29 -3.26
N ARG A 128 -17.48 14.17 -4.04
CA ARG A 128 -18.01 15.51 -4.34
C ARG A 128 -19.27 15.46 -5.19
N LYS A 129 -19.40 14.49 -6.10
CA LYS A 129 -20.61 14.34 -6.93
C LYS A 129 -21.81 14.03 -6.06
N PHE A 130 -21.68 13.06 -5.16
CA PHE A 130 -22.76 12.69 -4.23
C PHE A 130 -23.18 13.88 -3.35
N ILE A 131 -22.21 14.59 -2.77
CA ILE A 131 -22.47 15.81 -1.98
C ILE A 131 -23.25 16.86 -2.79
N ALA A 132 -22.84 17.09 -4.04
CA ALA A 132 -23.48 18.08 -4.91
C ALA A 132 -24.89 17.67 -5.36
N GLU A 133 -25.08 16.39 -5.71
CA GLU A 133 -26.37 15.82 -6.12
C GLU A 133 -27.43 15.87 -5.01
N HIS A 134 -26.99 15.70 -3.76
CA HIS A 134 -27.87 15.73 -2.59
C HIS A 134 -27.89 17.07 -1.84
N HIS A 135 -27.22 18.10 -2.37
CA HIS A 135 -27.18 19.46 -1.77
C HIS A 135 -26.73 19.48 -0.30
N LEU A 136 -25.72 18.69 0.04
CA LEU A 136 -25.22 18.53 1.41
C LEU A 136 -24.10 19.54 1.72
N ASP A 137 -24.09 20.07 2.94
CA ASP A 137 -22.97 20.85 3.48
C ASP A 137 -21.88 19.92 4.01
N ALA A 138 -20.64 20.09 3.55
CA ALA A 138 -19.53 19.22 3.91
C ALA A 138 -18.89 19.62 5.26
N VAL A 139 -18.87 18.70 6.23
CA VAL A 139 -18.27 18.87 7.56
C VAL A 139 -17.19 17.81 7.78
N THR A 140 -16.00 18.26 8.17
CA THR A 140 -14.85 17.36 8.36
C THR A 140 -14.92 16.62 9.71
N ALA A 141 -14.70 15.31 9.66
CA ALA A 141 -14.45 14.45 10.80
C ALA A 141 -12.96 14.07 10.91
N SER A 142 -12.55 13.52 12.05
CA SER A 142 -11.17 13.06 12.29
C SER A 142 -10.78 11.84 11.45
N SER A 143 -11.76 11.00 11.07
CA SER A 143 -11.61 9.91 10.12
C SER A 143 -12.97 9.56 9.52
N ASN A 144 -12.98 8.83 8.41
CA ASN A 144 -14.23 8.32 7.80
C ASN A 144 -14.98 7.39 8.76
N ALA A 145 -14.24 6.55 9.48
CA ALA A 145 -14.81 5.65 10.48
C ALA A 145 -15.41 6.41 11.69
N ALA A 146 -14.74 7.48 12.14
CA ALA A 146 -15.29 8.34 13.20
C ALA A 146 -16.56 9.05 12.73
N ALA A 147 -16.64 9.46 11.46
CA ALA A 147 -17.86 10.03 10.89
C ALA A 147 -19.03 9.03 10.93
N CYS A 148 -18.78 7.75 10.59
CA CYS A 148 -19.80 6.70 10.70
C CYS A 148 -20.19 6.40 12.15
N ARG A 149 -19.23 6.39 13.09
CA ARG A 149 -19.46 6.12 14.51
C ARG A 149 -20.29 7.22 15.19
N ASP A 150 -19.95 8.48 14.92
CA ASP A 150 -20.49 9.65 15.61
C ASP A 150 -21.68 10.30 14.86
N LEU A 151 -22.28 9.54 13.94
CA LEU A 151 -23.32 10.00 13.02
C LEU A 151 -24.56 10.54 13.75
N ARG A 152 -25.07 11.69 13.31
CA ARG A 152 -26.23 12.38 13.94
C ARG A 152 -27.42 12.49 12.98
N PRO A 153 -28.64 12.72 13.50
CA PRO A 153 -29.79 13.00 12.66
C PRO A 153 -29.54 14.20 11.73
N GLY A 154 -29.86 14.05 10.45
CA GLY A 154 -29.62 15.06 9.41
C GLY A 154 -28.23 15.01 8.76
N GLU A 155 -27.38 14.05 9.16
CA GLU A 155 -26.08 13.81 8.57
C GLU A 155 -26.06 12.55 7.69
N VAL A 156 -25.19 12.56 6.68
CA VAL A 156 -24.78 11.40 5.90
C VAL A 156 -23.28 11.21 6.07
N ALA A 157 -22.85 10.06 6.57
CA ALA A 157 -21.44 9.72 6.65
C ALA A 157 -20.96 8.99 5.40
N PHE A 158 -19.73 9.30 4.96
CA PHE A 158 -19.01 8.47 3.98
C PHE A 158 -17.94 7.64 4.67
N GLY A 159 -17.98 6.33 4.50
CA GLY A 159 -16.99 5.45 5.09
C GLY A 159 -16.88 4.08 4.45
N PRO A 160 -15.90 3.27 4.89
CA PRO A 160 -15.70 1.93 4.37
C PRO A 160 -16.90 1.02 4.66
N SER A 161 -17.12 0.00 3.82
CA SER A 161 -18.26 -0.91 3.93
C SER A 161 -18.41 -1.57 5.30
N ILE A 162 -17.28 -1.89 5.97
CA ILE A 162 -17.24 -2.48 7.31
C ILE A 162 -17.90 -1.61 8.39
N CYS A 163 -18.03 -0.29 8.19
CA CYS A 163 -18.74 0.56 9.14
C CYS A 163 -20.21 0.15 9.32
N GLY A 164 -20.86 -0.35 8.26
CA GLY A 164 -22.24 -0.82 8.32
C GLY A 164 -22.43 -2.10 9.14
N ASP A 165 -21.36 -2.87 9.33
CA ASP A 165 -21.39 -4.10 10.16
C ASP A 165 -21.05 -3.79 11.63
N LEU A 166 -20.37 -2.67 11.90
CA LEU A 166 -19.86 -2.31 13.22
C LEU A 166 -20.76 -1.36 14.00
N TYR A 167 -21.49 -0.50 13.31
CA TYR A 167 -22.29 0.57 13.91
C TYR A 167 -23.76 0.40 13.57
N ASP A 168 -24.63 0.91 14.44
CA ASP A 168 -26.09 0.92 14.21
C ASP A 168 -26.47 2.03 13.21
N ILE A 169 -26.04 1.84 11.96
CA ILE A 169 -26.21 2.77 10.85
C ILE A 169 -26.78 2.05 9.63
N LYS A 170 -27.50 2.80 8.79
CA LYS A 170 -28.14 2.27 7.59
C LYS A 170 -27.40 2.76 6.35
N ARG A 171 -26.97 1.81 5.50
CA ARG A 171 -26.42 2.14 4.18
C ARG A 171 -27.53 2.70 3.28
N VAL A 172 -27.33 3.89 2.75
CA VAL A 172 -28.24 4.58 1.81
C VAL A 172 -27.66 4.73 0.40
N GLY A 173 -26.34 4.57 0.25
CA GLY A 173 -25.64 4.52 -1.03
C GLY A 173 -24.44 3.60 -0.93
N SER A 174 -24.09 2.94 -2.04
CA SER A 174 -22.92 2.07 -2.08
C SER A 174 -21.92 2.54 -3.13
N ALA A 175 -20.64 2.49 -2.79
CA ALA A 175 -19.53 2.89 -3.67
C ALA A 175 -19.76 4.27 -4.34
N VAL A 176 -20.14 5.28 -3.53
CA VAL A 176 -20.56 6.62 -3.98
C VAL A 176 -19.41 7.55 -4.34
N GLN A 177 -18.16 7.07 -4.28
CA GLN A 177 -16.97 7.85 -4.63
C GLN A 177 -16.93 8.23 -6.12
N ASP A 178 -16.32 9.39 -6.39
CA ASP A 178 -16.22 10.00 -7.71
C ASP A 178 -15.33 9.22 -8.68
N TYR A 179 -14.31 8.53 -8.15
CA TYR A 179 -13.29 7.78 -8.89
C TYR A 179 -13.37 6.29 -8.55
N GLN A 180 -13.46 5.46 -9.58
CA GLN A 180 -13.57 4.02 -9.44
C GLN A 180 -12.20 3.35 -9.62
N GLY A 181 -11.96 2.26 -8.90
CA GLY A 181 -10.73 1.48 -9.02
C GLY A 181 -9.56 1.97 -8.16
N ALA A 182 -9.78 2.91 -7.23
CA ALA A 182 -8.79 3.23 -6.21
C ALA A 182 -8.60 2.03 -5.27
N ARG A 183 -7.34 1.69 -4.99
CA ARG A 183 -6.98 0.54 -4.16
C ARG A 183 -5.74 0.85 -3.35
N THR A 184 -5.80 0.54 -2.06
CA THR A 184 -4.67 0.65 -1.14
C THR A 184 -4.17 -0.74 -0.79
N GLU A 185 -2.87 -0.93 -0.92
CA GLU A 185 -2.13 -2.08 -0.49
C GLU A 185 -1.54 -1.84 0.90
N PHE A 186 -1.53 -2.89 1.71
CA PHE A 186 -1.07 -2.90 3.08
C PHE A 186 -0.06 -4.03 3.27
N LEU A 187 0.95 -3.81 4.11
CA LEU A 187 1.88 -4.85 4.53
C LEU A 187 1.55 -5.34 5.94
N VAL A 188 1.66 -6.65 6.12
CA VAL A 188 1.67 -7.29 7.44
C VAL A 188 3.13 -7.48 7.86
N LEU A 189 3.48 -6.93 9.02
CA LEU A 189 4.82 -6.86 9.58
C LEU A 189 4.97 -7.81 10.77
N ALA A 190 6.13 -8.44 10.86
CA ALA A 190 6.58 -9.18 12.02
C ALA A 190 8.10 -9.07 12.19
N ARG A 191 8.62 -9.60 13.29
CA ARG A 191 10.07 -9.65 13.54
C ARG A 191 10.77 -10.52 12.50
N ARG A 192 12.02 -10.18 12.15
CA ARG A 192 12.73 -10.85 11.05
C ARG A 192 12.98 -12.33 11.34
N GLU A 193 13.30 -12.68 12.59
CA GLU A 193 13.48 -14.06 13.02
C GLU A 193 12.20 -14.89 12.82
N GLU A 194 11.06 -14.37 13.26
CA GLU A 194 9.78 -15.05 13.10
C GLU A 194 9.37 -15.20 11.63
N VAL A 195 9.62 -14.17 10.81
CA VAL A 195 9.37 -14.27 9.36
C VAL A 195 10.31 -15.26 8.68
N ALA A 196 11.55 -15.37 9.13
CA ALA A 196 12.48 -16.37 8.61
C ALA A 196 11.96 -17.79 8.85
N ASP A 197 11.40 -18.06 10.03
CA ASP A 197 10.76 -19.34 10.34
C ASP A 197 9.53 -19.61 9.45
N LEU A 198 8.67 -18.59 9.25
CA LEU A 198 7.51 -18.68 8.36
C LEU A 198 7.88 -18.95 6.89
N LEU A 199 9.05 -18.45 6.46
CA LEU A 199 9.54 -18.59 5.09
C LEU A 199 10.52 -19.76 4.91
N GLU A 200 10.78 -20.57 5.94
CA GLU A 200 11.74 -21.67 5.84
C GLU A 200 11.26 -22.77 4.87
N GLN A 201 9.96 -23.11 4.88
CA GLN A 201 9.41 -24.07 3.92
C GLN A 201 9.52 -23.61 2.45
N PRO A 202 9.01 -22.44 2.04
CA PRO A 202 9.13 -21.99 0.65
C PRO A 202 10.58 -21.84 0.22
N LYS A 203 11.46 -21.38 1.12
CA LYS A 203 12.89 -21.28 0.87
C LYS A 203 13.56 -22.64 0.64
N THR A 204 13.24 -23.65 1.45
CA THR A 204 13.81 -25.01 1.30
C THR A 204 13.28 -25.75 0.07
N GLN A 205 12.14 -25.31 -0.47
CA GLN A 205 11.54 -25.82 -1.70
C GLN A 205 11.97 -25.03 -2.95
N ASP A 206 12.83 -24.02 -2.80
CA ASP A 206 13.21 -23.09 -3.86
C ASP A 206 11.98 -22.45 -4.55
N ASP A 207 10.95 -22.10 -3.77
CA ASP A 207 9.72 -21.48 -4.30
C ASP A 207 10.02 -20.11 -4.91
N VAL A 208 9.61 -19.91 -6.16
CA VAL A 208 9.87 -18.69 -6.95
C VAL A 208 8.66 -17.76 -7.00
N ASP A 209 7.51 -18.16 -6.46
CA ASP A 209 6.26 -17.38 -6.50
C ASP A 209 6.18 -16.38 -5.36
N TYR A 210 7.25 -15.58 -5.22
CA TYR A 210 7.37 -14.50 -4.23
C TYR A 210 7.78 -13.18 -4.90
N GLU A 211 7.48 -12.09 -4.19
CA GLU A 211 7.93 -10.73 -4.47
C GLU A 211 8.74 -10.21 -3.29
N SER A 212 9.73 -9.37 -3.58
CA SER A 212 10.55 -8.72 -2.56
C SER A 212 10.55 -7.20 -2.71
N VAL A 213 10.52 -6.49 -1.59
CA VAL A 213 10.76 -5.05 -1.53
C VAL A 213 12.14 -4.82 -0.95
N LEU A 214 12.98 -4.07 -1.66
CA LEU A 214 14.37 -3.81 -1.30
C LEU A 214 14.63 -2.30 -1.24
N THR A 215 15.38 -1.86 -0.25
CA THR A 215 16.01 -0.53 -0.23
C THR A 215 17.49 -0.67 -0.54
N LEU A 216 17.99 0.20 -1.41
CA LEU A 216 19.35 0.25 -1.91
C LEU A 216 19.89 1.68 -1.72
N ILE A 217 21.09 1.81 -1.17
CA ILE A 217 21.76 3.09 -0.99
C ILE A 217 23.19 2.93 -1.53
N PRO A 218 23.41 3.31 -2.81
CA PRO A 218 24.75 3.45 -3.34
C PRO A 218 25.50 4.56 -2.61
N LEU A 219 26.72 4.29 -2.17
CA LEU A 219 27.55 5.25 -1.43
C LEU A 219 28.40 6.12 -2.38
N VAL A 220 27.85 6.44 -3.54
CA VAL A 220 28.45 7.24 -4.61
C VAL A 220 27.43 8.23 -5.17
N THR A 221 27.89 9.35 -5.72
CA THR A 221 27.02 10.38 -6.31
C THR A 221 27.51 10.74 -7.71
N GLY A 222 26.58 11.18 -8.56
CA GLY A 222 26.88 11.63 -9.92
C GLY A 222 26.07 10.87 -10.99
N PRO A 223 26.23 11.26 -12.26
CA PRO A 223 25.59 10.58 -13.38
C PRO A 223 26.04 9.12 -13.47
N GLY A 224 25.12 8.22 -13.84
CA GLY A 224 25.42 6.79 -14.05
C GLY A 224 25.15 5.91 -12.84
N VAL A 225 25.25 6.42 -11.61
CA VAL A 225 25.12 5.63 -10.36
C VAL A 225 23.87 4.73 -10.35
N LEU A 226 22.71 5.29 -10.69
CA LEU A 226 21.47 4.49 -10.74
C LEU A 226 21.45 3.51 -11.92
N ALA A 227 21.99 3.90 -13.08
CA ALA A 227 22.02 3.02 -14.25
C ALA A 227 22.89 1.79 -13.97
N ASP A 228 24.08 1.99 -13.40
CA ASP A 228 24.99 0.92 -13.03
C ASP A 228 24.34 -0.04 -12.01
N LEU A 229 23.62 0.50 -11.03
CA LEU A 229 22.85 -0.31 -10.06
C LEU A 229 21.74 -1.14 -10.75
N LEU A 230 21.01 -0.54 -11.68
CA LEU A 230 19.92 -1.22 -12.40
C LEU A 230 20.43 -2.26 -13.40
N ASP A 231 21.64 -2.08 -13.92
CA ASP A 231 22.31 -3.03 -14.82
C ASP A 231 22.56 -4.37 -14.14
N VAL A 232 22.88 -4.39 -12.83
CA VAL A 232 23.01 -5.63 -12.04
C VAL A 232 21.70 -6.45 -12.09
N PHE A 233 20.56 -5.79 -11.90
CA PHE A 233 19.26 -6.46 -11.94
C PHE A 233 18.85 -6.89 -13.35
N ARG A 234 19.19 -6.09 -14.38
CA ARG A 234 19.00 -6.44 -15.79
C ARG A 234 19.76 -7.72 -16.14
N ASP A 235 21.04 -7.79 -15.78
CA ASP A 235 21.91 -8.89 -16.15
C ASP A 235 21.55 -10.18 -15.39
N ALA A 236 20.98 -10.05 -14.19
CA ALA A 236 20.36 -11.14 -13.43
C ALA A 236 18.94 -11.53 -13.91
N GLY A 237 18.35 -10.81 -14.86
CA GLY A 237 16.99 -11.05 -15.36
C GLY A 237 15.91 -10.86 -14.29
N LEU A 238 16.07 -9.88 -13.40
CA LEU A 238 15.14 -9.59 -12.32
C LEU A 238 14.14 -8.51 -12.74
N ASN A 239 12.86 -8.88 -12.86
CA ASN A 239 11.80 -7.94 -13.20
C ASN A 239 11.47 -7.03 -12.01
N MET A 240 11.36 -5.73 -12.27
CA MET A 240 10.90 -4.72 -11.30
C MET A 240 9.49 -4.26 -11.64
N THR A 241 8.70 -3.99 -10.60
CA THR A 241 7.30 -3.61 -10.76
C THR A 241 6.90 -2.34 -10.02
N SER A 242 7.79 -1.86 -9.16
CA SER A 242 7.75 -0.50 -8.65
C SER A 242 9.16 -0.04 -8.36
N PHE A 243 9.41 1.26 -8.57
CA PHE A 243 10.69 1.89 -8.35
C PHE A 243 10.50 3.35 -7.95
N ILE A 244 11.06 3.75 -6.81
CA ILE A 244 11.02 5.13 -6.33
C ILE A 244 12.36 5.54 -5.71
N SER A 245 12.69 6.83 -5.78
CA SER A 245 13.81 7.42 -5.04
C SER A 245 13.32 8.18 -3.80
N ARG A 246 14.08 8.13 -2.71
CA ARG A 246 13.80 8.85 -1.46
C ARG A 246 15.07 9.50 -0.89
N PRO A 247 14.97 10.65 -0.19
CA PRO A 247 16.07 11.15 0.62
C PRO A 247 16.28 10.25 1.85
N ILE A 248 17.53 10.06 2.27
CA ILE A 248 17.86 9.29 3.46
C ILE A 248 17.58 10.15 4.69
N LYS A 249 16.65 9.71 5.56
CA LYS A 249 16.29 10.41 6.82
C LYS A 249 15.92 11.89 6.63
N GLY A 250 15.35 12.24 5.48
CA GLY A 250 14.99 13.62 5.16
C GLY A 250 16.18 14.57 4.94
N HIS A 251 17.40 14.05 4.74
CA HIS A 251 18.55 14.86 4.35
C HIS A 251 18.58 15.10 2.85
N ASP A 252 18.35 16.35 2.46
CA ASP A 252 18.47 16.79 1.06
C ASP A 252 19.88 16.47 0.51
N GLY A 253 19.91 15.98 -0.73
CA GLY A 253 21.15 15.59 -1.43
C GLY A 253 21.65 14.17 -1.14
N THR A 254 20.92 13.39 -0.33
CA THR A 254 21.13 11.95 -0.18
C THR A 254 20.07 11.16 -0.94
N TYR A 255 20.40 9.97 -1.43
CA TYR A 255 19.51 9.17 -2.26
C TYR A 255 19.47 7.72 -1.78
N SER A 256 18.26 7.21 -1.56
CA SER A 256 17.94 5.80 -1.47
C SER A 256 16.98 5.42 -2.59
N PHE A 257 17.08 4.19 -3.05
CA PHE A 257 16.21 3.62 -4.07
C PHE A 257 15.43 2.47 -3.46
N ILE A 258 14.12 2.49 -3.64
CA ILE A 258 13.23 1.43 -3.17
C ILE A 258 12.64 0.77 -4.41
N ALA A 259 12.84 -0.53 -4.52
CA ALA A 259 12.41 -1.32 -5.66
C ALA A 259 11.63 -2.55 -5.20
N THR A 260 10.57 -2.88 -5.95
CA THR A 260 9.81 -4.12 -5.78
C THR A 260 10.13 -5.06 -6.93
N PHE A 261 10.55 -6.28 -6.61
CA PHE A 261 11.02 -7.29 -7.56
C PHE A 261 10.12 -8.53 -7.59
N ASP A 262 9.97 -9.12 -8.76
CA ASP A 262 9.32 -10.42 -8.97
C ASP A 262 10.35 -11.54 -8.75
N ALA A 263 10.84 -11.61 -7.52
CA ALA A 263 11.77 -12.63 -7.08
C ALA A 263 11.81 -12.73 -5.56
N ALA A 264 12.09 -13.94 -5.06
CA ALA A 264 12.44 -14.18 -3.67
C ALA A 264 13.95 -13.99 -3.44
N PRO A 265 14.40 -13.57 -2.25
CA PRO A 265 15.84 -13.36 -2.01
C PRO A 265 16.67 -14.65 -1.97
N TRP A 266 16.01 -15.81 -1.82
CA TRP A 266 16.67 -17.12 -1.86
C TRP A 266 16.87 -17.65 -3.28
N GLU A 267 16.23 -17.06 -4.29
CA GLU A 267 16.51 -17.41 -5.67
C GLU A 267 17.96 -17.08 -6.01
N ARG A 268 18.66 -18.04 -6.64
CA ARG A 268 20.09 -17.90 -6.96
C ARG A 268 20.40 -16.60 -7.71
N ARG A 269 19.62 -16.26 -8.74
CA ARG A 269 19.79 -15.01 -9.51
C ARG A 269 19.70 -13.75 -8.66
N PHE A 270 18.83 -13.73 -7.66
CA PHE A 270 18.67 -12.59 -6.76
C PHE A 270 19.80 -12.56 -5.73
N ARG A 271 20.15 -13.72 -5.16
CA ARG A 271 21.28 -13.83 -4.26
C ARG A 271 22.59 -13.33 -4.90
N ASP A 272 22.87 -13.77 -6.14
CA ASP A 272 24.08 -13.38 -6.86
C ASP A 272 24.11 -11.86 -7.11
N ALA A 273 22.99 -11.26 -7.52
CA ALA A 273 22.85 -9.81 -7.67
C ALA A 273 23.06 -9.03 -6.35
N LEU A 274 22.52 -9.53 -5.23
CA LEU A 274 22.70 -8.91 -3.91
C LEU A 274 24.14 -9.02 -3.41
N VAL A 275 24.84 -10.12 -3.72
CA VAL A 275 26.27 -10.27 -3.42
C VAL A 275 27.07 -9.23 -4.18
N GLU A 276 26.83 -9.06 -5.48
CA GLU A 276 27.52 -8.06 -6.30
C GLU A 276 27.33 -6.63 -5.77
N ILE A 277 26.08 -6.25 -5.45
CA ILE A 277 25.75 -4.94 -4.87
C ILE A 277 26.46 -4.73 -3.53
N ALA A 278 26.46 -5.75 -2.66
CA ALA A 278 27.12 -5.65 -1.35
C ALA A 278 28.65 -5.58 -1.48
N GLU A 279 29.26 -6.32 -2.42
CA GLU A 279 30.70 -6.30 -2.71
C GLU A 279 31.16 -4.97 -3.33
N HIS A 280 30.27 -4.27 -4.03
CA HIS A 280 30.49 -2.89 -4.48
C HIS A 280 30.57 -1.88 -3.32
N GLY A 281 30.06 -2.25 -2.13
CA GLY A 281 30.05 -1.41 -0.93
C GLY A 281 28.74 -0.66 -0.72
N ASP A 282 27.70 -0.99 -1.47
CA ASP A 282 26.38 -0.38 -1.33
C ASP A 282 25.65 -0.95 -0.12
N TRP A 283 24.80 -0.11 0.50
CA TRP A 283 23.93 -0.58 1.57
C TRP A 283 22.63 -1.13 0.98
N ALA A 284 22.23 -2.32 1.41
CA ALA A 284 21.00 -2.96 0.97
C ALA A 284 20.21 -3.50 2.16
N LYS A 285 18.87 -3.36 2.11
CA LYS A 285 17.96 -3.91 3.13
C LYS A 285 16.65 -4.39 2.51
N THR A 286 16.34 -5.66 2.71
CA THR A 286 15.03 -6.23 2.35
C THR A 286 13.98 -5.78 3.35
N LEU A 287 12.97 -5.05 2.86
CA LEU A 287 11.85 -4.54 3.65
C LEU A 287 10.68 -5.51 3.72
N ALA A 288 10.46 -6.30 2.67
CA ALA A 288 9.38 -7.27 2.64
C ALA A 288 9.67 -8.43 1.68
N VAL A 289 9.13 -9.61 2.00
CA VAL A 289 9.12 -10.81 1.14
C VAL A 289 7.77 -11.49 1.32
N TYR A 290 6.95 -11.58 0.28
CA TYR A 290 5.58 -12.10 0.38
C TYR A 290 5.18 -12.84 -0.90
N PRO A 291 4.16 -13.72 -0.84
CA PRO A 291 3.69 -14.45 -2.02
C PRO A 291 3.35 -13.49 -3.17
N ARG A 292 3.82 -13.83 -4.36
CA ARG A 292 3.58 -13.08 -5.59
C ARG A 292 2.10 -13.05 -5.87
N ARG A 293 1.64 -11.91 -6.37
CA ARG A 293 0.26 -11.79 -6.84
C ARG A 293 0.23 -11.82 -8.34
N GLU A 294 -0.83 -12.42 -8.88
CA GLU A 294 -1.14 -12.26 -10.29
C GLU A 294 -1.48 -10.80 -10.57
N ARG A 295 -0.77 -10.22 -11.52
CA ARG A 295 -0.96 -8.83 -11.94
C ARG A 295 -1.49 -8.80 -13.36
N PRO A 296 -2.43 -7.88 -13.67
CA PRO A 296 -2.83 -7.65 -15.05
C PRO A 296 -1.59 -7.22 -15.86
N SER A 297 -1.32 -7.94 -16.94
CA SER A 297 -0.25 -7.61 -17.90
C SER A 297 -0.88 -7.24 -19.24
N PRO A 298 -1.55 -6.06 -19.35
CA PRO A 298 -2.15 -5.65 -20.61
C PRO A 298 -1.07 -5.47 -21.68
N PRO A 299 -1.29 -5.94 -22.91
CA PRO A 299 -0.29 -5.83 -23.97
C PRO A 299 0.06 -4.36 -24.21
N VAL A 300 1.32 -4.06 -24.50
CA VAL A 300 1.81 -2.68 -24.72
C VAL A 300 0.97 -1.95 -25.78
N ALA A 301 0.48 -2.66 -26.79
CA ALA A 301 -0.36 -2.10 -27.85
C ALA A 301 -1.73 -1.57 -27.35
N SER A 302 -2.21 -1.99 -26.18
CA SER A 302 -3.46 -1.50 -25.59
C SER A 302 -3.27 -0.38 -24.57
N TRP A 303 -2.04 0.11 -24.38
CA TRP A 303 -1.77 1.16 -23.41
C TRP A 303 -2.32 2.50 -23.90
N MET A 304 -3.13 3.14 -23.07
CA MET A 304 -3.62 4.50 -23.31
C MET A 304 -2.58 5.48 -22.81
N LEU A 305 -1.86 6.12 -23.73
CA LEU A 305 -0.87 7.12 -23.41
C LEU A 305 -1.54 8.45 -22.99
N PRO A 306 -0.88 9.26 -22.14
CA PRO A 306 -1.33 10.61 -21.83
C PRO A 306 -1.44 11.50 -23.08
N GLN A 307 -2.15 12.62 -22.95
CA GLN A 307 -2.20 13.64 -24.00
C GLN A 307 -0.84 14.33 -24.17
N GLY A 308 -0.46 14.65 -25.41
CA GLY A 308 0.84 15.27 -25.74
C GLY A 308 1.99 14.26 -25.77
N GLY A 309 3.20 14.73 -25.48
CA GLY A 309 4.42 13.92 -25.51
C GLY A 309 4.89 13.56 -26.92
N VAL A 310 6.02 12.85 -27.00
CA VAL A 310 6.64 12.44 -28.27
C VAL A 310 6.74 10.92 -28.32
N ARG A 311 6.16 10.32 -29.36
CA ARG A 311 6.28 8.89 -29.67
C ARG A 311 6.56 8.73 -31.16
N LEU A 312 7.69 8.08 -31.47
CA LEU A 312 8.10 7.78 -32.83
C LEU A 312 7.95 6.28 -33.09
N ASP A 313 7.68 5.89 -34.35
CA ASP A 313 7.79 4.51 -34.78
C ASP A 313 9.28 4.18 -34.96
N ASP A 314 9.80 3.27 -34.14
CA ASP A 314 11.21 2.87 -34.14
C ASP A 314 11.62 2.14 -35.44
N ARG A 315 10.64 1.65 -36.21
CA ARG A 315 10.86 1.01 -37.52
C ARG A 315 10.87 2.02 -38.67
N HIS A 316 10.21 3.17 -38.50
CA HIS A 316 10.06 4.18 -39.53
C HIS A 316 10.10 5.59 -38.92
N LEU A 317 11.32 6.07 -38.68
CA LEU A 317 11.52 7.41 -38.16
C LEU A 317 11.18 8.47 -39.22
N PRO A 318 10.38 9.50 -38.90
CA PRO A 318 10.15 10.61 -39.81
C PRO A 318 11.44 11.39 -40.07
N GLU A 319 11.64 11.85 -41.31
CA GLU A 319 12.74 12.77 -41.62
C GLU A 319 12.55 14.10 -40.87
N ASP A 320 13.64 14.66 -40.36
CA ASP A 320 13.68 15.97 -39.68
C ASP A 320 12.72 16.14 -38.48
N TRP A 321 12.29 15.03 -37.85
CA TRP A 321 11.35 15.05 -36.71
C TRP A 321 11.81 15.93 -35.53
N GLN A 322 13.13 16.14 -35.38
CA GLN A 322 13.72 16.94 -34.31
C GLN A 322 13.37 18.43 -34.41
N ASN A 323 13.06 18.90 -35.62
CA ASN A 323 12.69 20.29 -35.92
C ASN A 323 11.18 20.52 -35.97
N ASP A 324 10.38 19.46 -35.80
CA ASP A 324 8.92 19.57 -35.73
C ASP A 324 8.49 20.48 -34.56
N GLY A 325 7.60 21.43 -34.85
CA GLY A 325 7.18 22.43 -33.88
C GLY A 325 6.42 21.85 -32.67
N MET A 326 5.70 20.73 -32.84
CA MET A 326 5.06 20.02 -31.73
C MET A 326 6.13 19.32 -30.90
N VAL A 327 7.06 18.59 -31.52
CA VAL A 327 8.17 17.92 -30.80
C VAL A 327 8.95 18.92 -29.94
N ARG A 328 9.33 20.08 -30.49
CA ARG A 328 10.02 21.13 -29.73
C ARG A 328 9.18 21.67 -28.58
N ARG A 329 7.87 21.83 -28.77
CA ARG A 329 6.95 22.29 -27.73
C ARG A 329 6.78 21.26 -26.61
N GLU A 330 6.72 19.98 -26.93
CA GLU A 330 6.55 18.91 -25.94
C GLU A 330 7.86 18.60 -25.19
N LEU A 331 9.03 18.68 -25.86
CA LEU A 331 10.34 18.39 -25.26
C LEU A 331 11.11 19.64 -24.77
N MET A 332 10.62 20.83 -25.08
CA MET A 332 11.15 22.12 -24.63
C MET A 332 12.61 22.40 -25.02
N TRP A 333 13.05 21.91 -26.19
CA TRP A 333 14.40 22.18 -26.74
C TRP A 333 14.44 23.28 -27.79
#